data_AF-A0A660PU92-F1
#
_entry.id   AF-A0A660PU92-F1
#
_cell.length_a   1.000
_cell.length_b   1.000
_cell.length_c   1.000
_cell.angle_alpha   90.00
_cell.angle_beta   90.00
_cell.angle_gamma   90.00
#
_symmetry.space_group_name_H-M   'P 1'
#
loop_
_entity.id
_entity.type
_entity.pdbx_description
1 polymer ?
#
loop_
_entity_poly.entity_id
_entity_poly.type
_entity_poly.pdbx_seq_one_letter_code
_entity_poly.pdbx_strand_id
1 'polypeptide(L)'
;MYDEAVFRNIIESCGTRVVPQLDLQIQMTWHSVNDIELTIRVGYGVGANATPGIPPEPQGPDEGIPEQWYLFQTATTDPESDDLYYFWDWGDGDSTGWIGPYDSGQDSKVNHAWDDNGTYEVKVKVKDAWDAETDWSTARTIEIDCCQGTVGNVDGSGIVDGADLSVLIDHLFISLNALDCVKEGDLNHSGAPEPDPMDVDGADLSIMIDHLFITLDDLLPCP
;
A
#
# COMPACT_ATOMS: atom_id res chain seq x y z
N MET A 1 -41.35 -66.41 -6.08
CA MET A 1 -42.21 -65.44 -6.78
C MET A 1 -42.18 -64.20 -5.93
N TYR A 2 -41.44 -63.16 -6.34
CA TYR A 2 -41.27 -61.97 -5.52
C TYR A 2 -42.60 -61.21 -5.48
N ASP A 3 -43.02 -60.87 -4.26
CA ASP A 3 -44.30 -60.23 -3.97
C ASP A 3 -44.31 -58.80 -4.54
N GLU A 4 -45.35 -58.47 -5.29
CA GLU A 4 -45.59 -57.15 -5.90
C GLU A 4 -45.53 -56.03 -4.85
N ALA A 5 -45.93 -56.32 -3.61
CA ALA A 5 -45.86 -55.39 -2.49
C ALA A 5 -44.43 -54.95 -2.16
N VAL A 6 -43.43 -55.82 -2.37
CA VAL A 6 -42.02 -55.51 -2.12
C VAL A 6 -41.51 -54.50 -3.15
N PHE A 7 -41.80 -54.71 -4.43
CA PHE A 7 -41.41 -53.78 -5.48
C PHE A 7 -42.13 -52.44 -5.36
N ARG A 8 -43.42 -52.46 -4.99
CA ARG A 8 -44.21 -51.25 -4.75
C ARG A 8 -43.64 -50.41 -3.61
N ASN A 9 -43.28 -51.03 -2.48
CA ASN A 9 -42.63 -50.35 -1.36
C ASN A 9 -41.26 -49.77 -1.73
N ILE A 10 -40.47 -50.46 -2.57
CA ILE A 10 -39.18 -49.94 -3.04
C ILE A 10 -39.39 -48.73 -3.95
N ILE A 11 -40.34 -48.79 -4.88
CA ILE A 11 -40.67 -47.68 -5.79
C ILE A 11 -41.20 -46.48 -5.01
N GLU A 12 -42.10 -46.68 -4.05
CA GLU A 12 -42.64 -45.61 -3.21
C GLU A 12 -41.57 -45.04 -2.27
N SER A 13 -40.68 -45.86 -1.70
CA SER A 13 -39.52 -45.42 -0.91
C SER A 13 -38.51 -44.62 -1.74
N CYS A 14 -38.31 -44.96 -3.01
CA CYS A 14 -37.43 -44.21 -3.91
C CYS A 14 -38.11 -42.94 -4.45
N GLY A 15 -39.42 -42.98 -4.73
CA GLY A 15 -40.20 -41.86 -5.25
C GLY A 15 -40.57 -40.82 -4.19
N THR A 16 -40.52 -41.16 -2.90
CA THR A 16 -40.67 -40.23 -1.77
C THR A 16 -39.36 -39.54 -1.38
N ARG A 17 -38.23 -39.97 -1.96
CA ARG A 17 -36.93 -39.35 -1.70
C ARG A 17 -36.89 -38.00 -2.42
N VAL A 18 -37.02 -36.93 -1.64
CA VAL A 18 -36.83 -35.57 -2.13
C VAL A 18 -35.39 -35.43 -2.60
N VAL A 19 -35.19 -35.19 -3.89
CA VAL A 19 -33.90 -34.74 -4.42
C VAL A 19 -33.93 -33.22 -4.34
N PRO A 20 -33.18 -32.59 -3.41
CA PRO A 20 -33.11 -31.15 -3.36
C PRO A 20 -32.53 -30.64 -4.68
N GLN A 21 -33.05 -29.52 -5.19
CA GLN A 21 -32.39 -28.82 -6.29
C GLN A 21 -31.00 -28.42 -5.82
N LEU A 22 -29.96 -28.81 -6.56
CA LEU A 22 -28.59 -28.45 -6.26
C LEU A 22 -28.14 -27.39 -7.26
N ASP A 23 -27.43 -26.40 -6.75
CA ASP A 23 -26.69 -25.44 -7.54
C ASP A 23 -25.22 -25.89 -7.63
N LEU A 24 -24.59 -25.55 -8.75
CA LEU A 24 -23.27 -26.03 -9.13
C LEU A 24 -22.46 -24.86 -9.69
N GLN A 25 -21.28 -24.66 -9.13
CA GLN A 25 -20.27 -23.74 -9.66
C GLN A 25 -18.98 -24.51 -9.95
N ILE A 26 -18.39 -24.24 -11.11
CA ILE A 26 -17.16 -24.90 -11.56
C ILE A 26 -16.20 -23.84 -12.08
N GLN A 27 -14.97 -23.87 -11.59
CA GLN A 27 -13.83 -23.12 -12.12
C GLN A 27 -12.79 -24.11 -12.57
N MET A 28 -12.14 -23.77 -13.68
CA MET A 28 -11.07 -24.57 -14.26
C MET A 28 -9.87 -23.66 -14.42
N THR A 29 -8.79 -24.01 -13.74
CA THR A 29 -7.53 -23.28 -13.79
C THR A 29 -6.52 -24.14 -14.54
N TRP A 30 -5.95 -23.59 -15.61
CA TRP A 30 -4.94 -24.28 -16.40
C TRP A 30 -3.55 -23.92 -15.85
N HIS A 31 -2.81 -24.92 -15.36
CA HIS A 31 -1.45 -24.72 -14.83
C HIS A 31 -0.39 -25.11 -15.87
N SER A 32 -0.59 -26.24 -16.56
CA SER A 32 0.30 -26.70 -17.63
C SER A 32 -0.36 -27.74 -18.53
N VAL A 33 0.36 -28.22 -19.56
CA VAL A 33 -0.13 -29.26 -20.48
C VAL A 33 -0.53 -30.58 -19.80
N ASN A 34 -0.01 -30.85 -18.60
CA ASN A 34 -0.31 -32.07 -17.84
C ASN A 34 -1.05 -31.77 -16.53
N ASP A 35 -1.38 -30.50 -16.26
CA ASP A 35 -1.91 -30.09 -14.97
C ASP A 35 -3.04 -29.05 -15.14
N ILE A 36 -4.23 -29.45 -14.70
CA ILE A 36 -5.43 -28.64 -14.69
C ILE A 36 -6.05 -28.82 -13.31
N GLU A 37 -6.36 -27.72 -12.67
CA GLU A 37 -7.09 -27.70 -11.42
C GLU A 37 -8.56 -27.39 -11.69
N LEU A 38 -9.44 -28.16 -11.04
CA LEU A 38 -10.88 -27.99 -11.16
C LEU A 38 -11.47 -27.79 -9.76
N THR A 39 -12.03 -26.60 -9.53
CA THR A 39 -12.71 -26.25 -8.29
C THR A 39 -14.21 -26.41 -8.51
N ILE A 40 -14.86 -27.26 -7.71
CA ILE A 40 -16.30 -27.50 -7.78
C ILE A 40 -16.94 -27.16 -6.44
N ARG A 41 -17.97 -26.30 -6.46
CA ARG A 41 -18.89 -26.10 -5.35
C ARG A 41 -20.27 -26.63 -5.69
N VAL A 42 -20.82 -27.46 -4.80
CA VAL A 42 -22.15 -28.06 -4.91
C VAL A 42 -22.91 -27.80 -3.62
N GLY A 43 -24.10 -27.24 -3.70
CA GLY A 43 -24.91 -26.96 -2.53
C GLY A 43 -26.33 -26.56 -2.86
N TYR A 44 -27.11 -26.21 -1.83
CA TYR A 44 -28.47 -25.70 -1.98
C TYR A 44 -28.42 -24.18 -1.78
N GLY A 45 -28.59 -23.40 -2.86
CA GLY A 45 -28.45 -21.94 -2.85
C GLY A 45 -27.04 -21.43 -3.16
N VAL A 46 -26.19 -22.23 -3.81
CA VAL A 46 -24.89 -21.73 -4.32
C VAL A 46 -25.19 -20.79 -5.47
N GLY A 47 -25.09 -19.48 -5.21
CA GLY A 47 -25.21 -18.45 -6.23
C GLY A 47 -24.07 -18.51 -7.24
N ALA A 48 -24.22 -17.81 -8.36
CA ALA A 48 -23.04 -17.46 -9.14
C ALA A 48 -22.13 -16.58 -8.28
N ASN A 49 -20.82 -16.79 -8.35
CA ASN A 49 -19.85 -15.96 -7.63
C ASN A 49 -20.04 -14.48 -7.95
N ALA A 50 -20.12 -13.68 -6.90
CA ALA A 50 -20.13 -12.24 -6.98
C ALA A 50 -18.70 -11.72 -6.86
N THR A 51 -18.42 -10.58 -7.47
CA THR A 51 -17.16 -9.88 -7.20
C THR A 51 -17.12 -9.42 -5.74
N PRO A 52 -15.97 -9.46 -5.06
CA PRO A 52 -15.80 -8.86 -3.75
C PRO A 52 -16.17 -7.38 -3.72
N GLY A 53 -16.37 -6.83 -2.53
CA GLY A 53 -16.45 -5.38 -2.38
C GLY A 53 -15.14 -4.71 -2.78
N ILE A 54 -15.21 -3.58 -3.49
CA ILE A 54 -14.02 -2.72 -3.67
C ILE A 54 -13.54 -2.28 -2.27
N PRO A 55 -12.27 -2.50 -1.91
CA PRO A 55 -11.76 -2.06 -0.61
C PRO A 55 -11.85 -0.53 -0.47
N PRO A 56 -12.05 -0.01 0.76
CA PRO A 56 -11.96 1.42 1.01
C PRO A 56 -10.54 1.93 0.74
N GLU A 57 -10.40 3.26 0.67
CA GLU A 57 -9.09 3.93 0.63
C GLU A 57 -8.14 3.33 1.69
N PRO A 58 -6.92 2.94 1.32
CA PRO A 58 -5.95 2.40 2.27
C PRO A 58 -5.69 3.36 3.43
N GLN A 59 -5.65 2.82 4.65
CA GLN A 59 -5.23 3.58 5.82
C GLN A 59 -3.71 3.55 5.93
N GLY A 60 -3.10 4.71 6.09
CA GLY A 60 -1.66 4.90 6.24
C GLY A 60 -1.32 6.37 6.48
N PRO A 61 -0.03 6.70 6.68
CA PRO A 61 0.42 8.08 6.81
C PRO A 61 0.23 8.86 5.50
N ASP A 62 0.12 10.19 5.62
CA ASP A 62 0.03 11.13 4.49
C ASP A 62 1.39 11.74 4.12
N GLU A 63 2.37 11.62 5.01
CA GLU A 63 3.71 12.20 4.87
C GLU A 63 4.76 11.18 5.34
N GLY A 64 5.95 11.23 4.76
CA GLY A 64 7.09 10.41 5.11
C GLY A 64 8.40 11.00 4.60
N ILE A 65 9.49 10.32 4.95
CA ILE A 65 10.86 10.60 4.50
C ILE A 65 11.35 9.39 3.69
N PRO A 66 12.28 9.60 2.74
CA PRO A 66 12.86 8.51 1.97
C PRO A 66 13.45 7.38 2.82
N GLU A 67 13.47 6.16 2.26
CA GLU A 67 14.05 4.93 2.79
C GLU A 67 13.45 4.44 4.14
N GLN A 68 12.33 5.01 4.59
CA GLN A 68 11.60 4.57 5.78
C GLN A 68 10.39 3.69 5.43
N TRP A 69 10.14 2.69 6.28
CA TRP A 69 9.04 1.76 6.10
C TRP A 69 7.74 2.27 6.75
N TYR A 70 6.69 2.35 5.95
CA TYR A 70 5.36 2.78 6.35
C TYR A 70 4.34 1.66 6.21
N LEU A 71 3.50 1.49 7.23
CA LEU A 71 2.46 0.47 7.27
C LEU A 71 1.17 0.99 6.63
N PHE A 72 0.67 0.26 5.63
CA PHE A 72 -0.64 0.47 5.05
C PHE A 72 -1.56 -0.73 5.32
N GLN A 73 -2.85 -0.45 5.47
CA GLN A 73 -3.85 -1.49 5.66
C GLN A 73 -5.20 -1.16 5.02
N THR A 74 -5.89 -2.19 4.53
CA THR A 74 -7.29 -2.11 4.09
C THR A 74 -7.96 -3.47 4.24
N ALA A 75 -9.29 -3.49 4.21
CA ALA A 75 -10.09 -4.70 4.30
C ALA A 75 -11.37 -4.56 3.49
N THR A 76 -11.82 -5.66 2.91
CA THR A 76 -13.13 -5.77 2.26
C THR A 76 -13.72 -7.15 2.52
N THR A 77 -14.97 -7.35 2.09
CA THR A 77 -15.68 -8.61 2.24
C THR A 77 -16.14 -9.13 0.88
N ASP A 78 -16.15 -10.44 0.76
CA ASP A 78 -16.83 -11.17 -0.30
C ASP A 78 -18.27 -11.56 0.12
N PRO A 79 -19.30 -11.41 -0.76
CA PRO A 79 -20.68 -11.78 -0.45
C PRO A 79 -20.89 -13.26 -0.12
N GLU A 80 -20.11 -14.15 -0.73
CA GLU A 80 -20.11 -15.59 -0.48
C GLU A 80 -19.15 -16.00 0.65
N SER A 81 -18.47 -15.02 1.25
CA SER A 81 -17.42 -15.20 2.27
C SER A 81 -16.21 -16.00 1.76
N ASP A 82 -15.89 -15.84 0.48
CA ASP A 82 -14.71 -16.44 -0.13
C ASP A 82 -13.41 -15.78 0.31
N ASP A 83 -12.34 -16.56 0.23
CA ASP A 83 -10.98 -16.09 0.50
C ASP A 83 -10.62 -14.99 -0.50
N LEU A 84 -9.96 -13.96 0.01
CA LEU A 84 -9.57 -12.77 -0.72
C LEU A 84 -8.07 -12.71 -0.96
N TYR A 85 -7.70 -12.14 -2.09
CA TYR A 85 -6.33 -11.83 -2.46
C TYR A 85 -6.23 -10.34 -2.76
N TYR A 86 -5.23 -9.67 -2.21
CA TYR A 86 -5.02 -8.23 -2.36
C TYR A 86 -3.87 -7.98 -3.31
N PHE A 87 -3.96 -6.91 -4.10
CA PHE A 87 -2.87 -6.40 -4.93
C PHE A 87 -2.67 -4.93 -4.60
N TRP A 88 -1.49 -4.60 -4.08
CA TRP A 88 -1.09 -3.24 -3.75
C TRP A 88 -0.22 -2.66 -4.86
N ASP A 89 -0.54 -1.45 -5.29
CA ASP A 89 0.28 -0.61 -6.17
C ASP A 89 0.73 0.61 -5.35
N TRP A 90 2.03 0.85 -5.29
CA TRP A 90 2.64 1.87 -4.43
C TRP A 90 2.86 3.21 -5.15
N GLY A 91 2.55 3.29 -6.46
CA GLY A 91 2.65 4.52 -7.24
C GLY A 91 4.07 4.89 -7.70
N ASP A 92 5.08 4.11 -7.33
CA ASP A 92 6.50 4.27 -7.71
C ASP A 92 6.94 3.27 -8.81
N GLY A 93 6.00 2.44 -9.28
CA GLY A 93 6.25 1.35 -10.22
C GLY A 93 6.42 -0.01 -9.55
N ASP A 94 6.44 -0.07 -8.22
CA ASP A 94 6.49 -1.30 -7.45
C ASP A 94 5.09 -1.75 -6.98
N SER A 95 4.94 -3.05 -6.76
CA SER A 95 3.68 -3.66 -6.33
C SER A 95 3.92 -4.97 -5.58
N THR A 96 2.93 -5.41 -4.81
CA THR A 96 3.04 -6.68 -4.07
C THR A 96 2.83 -7.92 -4.95
N GLY A 97 2.28 -7.75 -6.15
CA GLY A 97 1.54 -8.83 -6.80
C GLY A 97 0.30 -9.23 -5.99
N TRP A 98 -0.32 -10.36 -6.33
CA TRP A 98 -1.43 -10.91 -5.55
C TRP A 98 -0.91 -11.60 -4.29
N ILE A 99 -1.26 -11.07 -3.12
CA ILE A 99 -0.95 -11.65 -1.81
C ILE A 99 -2.22 -12.20 -1.16
N GLY A 100 -2.10 -13.33 -0.47
CA GLY A 100 -3.21 -14.03 0.18
C GLY A 100 -2.96 -15.54 0.26
N PRO A 101 -3.98 -16.34 0.61
CA PRO A 101 -5.36 -15.91 0.88
C PRO A 101 -5.52 -15.18 2.23
N TYR A 102 -6.55 -14.34 2.30
CA TYR A 102 -7.07 -13.70 3.51
C TYR A 102 -8.53 -14.09 3.69
N ASP A 103 -8.98 -14.30 4.93
CA ASP A 103 -10.40 -14.53 5.20
C ASP A 103 -11.22 -13.29 4.79
N SER A 104 -12.44 -13.48 4.28
CA SER A 104 -13.36 -12.37 3.98
C SER A 104 -13.54 -11.46 5.22
N GLY A 105 -13.23 -10.17 5.06
CA GLY A 105 -13.24 -9.17 6.13
C GLY A 105 -11.96 -9.07 6.95
N GLN A 106 -10.91 -9.85 6.66
CA GLN A 106 -9.61 -9.73 7.30
C GLN A 106 -8.80 -8.55 6.74
N ASP A 107 -8.12 -7.82 7.63
CA ASP A 107 -7.17 -6.76 7.24
C ASP A 107 -5.98 -7.33 6.46
N SER A 108 -5.73 -6.81 5.27
CA SER A 108 -4.42 -6.90 4.61
C SER A 108 -3.53 -5.77 5.15
N LYS A 109 -2.35 -6.11 5.68
CA LYS A 109 -1.38 -5.17 6.25
C LYS A 109 -0.02 -5.35 5.60
N VAL A 110 0.50 -4.30 4.97
CA VAL A 110 1.75 -4.36 4.20
C VAL A 110 2.60 -3.12 4.47
N ASN A 111 3.91 -3.31 4.60
CA ASN A 111 4.85 -2.18 4.70
C ASN A 111 5.46 -1.89 3.32
N HIS A 112 5.68 -0.61 3.04
CA HIS A 112 6.44 -0.15 1.87
C HIS A 112 7.34 1.03 2.24
N ALA A 113 8.40 1.24 1.47
CA ALA A 113 9.32 2.37 1.59
C ALA A 113 9.56 2.95 0.19
N TRP A 114 9.74 4.26 0.11
CA TRP A 114 10.07 4.96 -1.12
C TRP A 114 11.50 5.48 -1.03
N ASP A 115 12.30 5.27 -2.07
CA ASP A 115 13.71 5.67 -2.09
C ASP A 115 13.89 7.16 -2.43
N ASP A 116 12.95 7.73 -3.18
CA ASP A 116 13.05 9.09 -3.71
C ASP A 116 11.97 10.01 -3.11
N ASN A 117 12.26 11.31 -3.10
CA ASN A 117 11.24 12.32 -2.82
C ASN A 117 10.16 12.29 -3.91
N GLY A 118 8.91 12.49 -3.50
CA GLY A 118 7.79 12.58 -4.43
C GLY A 118 6.43 12.38 -3.78
N THR A 119 5.40 12.65 -4.56
CA THR A 119 4.01 12.34 -4.20
C THR A 119 3.60 11.03 -4.85
N TYR A 120 3.18 10.06 -4.04
CA TYR A 120 2.80 8.72 -4.49
C TYR A 120 1.33 8.41 -4.20
N GLU A 121 0.69 7.66 -5.08
CA GLU A 121 -0.71 7.25 -4.96
C GLU A 121 -0.82 5.75 -4.66
N VAL A 122 -1.01 5.38 -3.40
CA VAL A 122 -1.19 3.99 -2.96
C VAL A 122 -2.60 3.51 -3.26
N LYS A 123 -2.73 2.44 -4.03
CA LYS A 123 -4.02 1.85 -4.45
C LYS A 123 -4.04 0.36 -4.22
N VAL A 124 -5.25 -0.16 -3.99
CA VAL A 124 -5.44 -1.60 -3.77
C VAL A 124 -6.62 -2.10 -4.59
N LYS A 125 -6.46 -3.27 -5.19
CA LYS A 125 -7.58 -4.04 -5.74
C LYS A 125 -7.61 -5.43 -5.12
N VAL A 126 -8.78 -6.06 -5.18
CA VAL A 126 -9.02 -7.36 -4.54
C VAL A 126 -9.58 -8.34 -5.57
N LYS A 127 -9.30 -9.62 -5.39
CA LYS A 127 -10.01 -10.70 -6.07
C LYS A 127 -10.37 -11.81 -5.09
N ASP A 128 -11.41 -12.56 -5.41
CA ASP A 128 -11.78 -13.77 -4.68
C ASP A 128 -10.99 -15.00 -5.16
N ALA A 129 -11.25 -16.14 -4.53
CA ALA A 129 -10.73 -17.46 -4.94
C ALA A 129 -11.22 -17.92 -6.33
N TRP A 130 -12.24 -17.28 -6.90
CA TRP A 130 -12.81 -17.55 -8.23
C TRP A 130 -12.30 -16.61 -9.32
N ASP A 131 -11.26 -15.84 -9.01
CA ASP A 131 -10.61 -14.85 -9.88
C ASP A 131 -11.52 -13.69 -10.33
N ALA A 132 -12.63 -13.41 -9.62
CA ALA A 132 -13.39 -12.20 -9.87
C ALA A 132 -12.70 -11.01 -9.21
N GLU A 133 -12.15 -10.12 -10.03
CA GLU A 133 -11.40 -8.94 -9.58
C GLU A 133 -12.29 -7.70 -9.44
N THR A 134 -11.94 -6.83 -8.49
CA THR A 134 -12.52 -5.50 -8.33
C THR A 134 -11.79 -4.47 -9.21
N ASP A 135 -12.43 -3.32 -9.42
CA ASP A 135 -11.70 -2.09 -9.77
C ASP A 135 -10.77 -1.68 -8.60
N TRP A 136 -9.85 -0.75 -8.87
CA TRP A 136 -8.98 -0.16 -7.85
C TRP A 136 -9.76 0.66 -6.82
N SER A 137 -9.28 0.66 -5.57
CA SER A 137 -9.73 1.58 -4.52
C SER A 137 -9.51 3.04 -4.89
N THR A 138 -10.15 3.94 -4.15
CA THR A 138 -9.66 5.32 -4.05
C THR A 138 -8.19 5.30 -3.61
N ALA A 139 -7.38 6.16 -4.20
CA ALA A 139 -5.97 6.27 -3.88
C ALA A 139 -5.76 6.98 -2.54
N ARG A 140 -4.85 6.46 -1.74
CA ARG A 140 -4.26 7.18 -0.60
C ARG A 140 -3.01 7.89 -1.09
N THR A 141 -2.95 9.21 -0.97
CA THR A 141 -1.76 9.98 -1.32
C THR A 141 -0.80 10.02 -0.15
N ILE A 142 0.48 9.78 -0.41
CA ILE A 142 1.57 10.01 0.54
C ILE A 142 2.63 10.90 -0.10
N GLU A 143 3.08 11.90 0.65
CA GLU A 143 4.18 12.79 0.28
C GLU A 143 5.46 12.33 0.97
N ILE A 144 6.47 12.01 0.17
CA ILE A 144 7.80 11.62 0.63
C ILE A 144 8.72 12.81 0.37
N ASP A 145 9.24 13.41 1.42
CA ASP A 145 10.19 14.51 1.32
C ASP A 145 11.26 14.39 2.40
N CYS A 146 12.53 14.55 2.01
CA CYS A 146 13.64 14.56 2.96
C CYS A 146 13.58 15.77 3.91
N CYS A 147 12.97 16.89 3.52
CA CYS A 147 12.82 18.07 4.36
C CYS A 147 11.51 18.00 5.14
N GLN A 148 11.60 18.02 6.47
CA GLN A 148 10.43 17.94 7.35
C GLN A 148 10.33 19.16 8.27
N GLY A 149 9.17 19.83 8.24
CA GLY A 149 8.92 21.01 9.07
C GLY A 149 9.58 22.27 8.51
N THR A 150 10.82 22.54 8.92
CA THR A 150 11.58 23.74 8.50
C THR A 150 12.92 23.36 7.92
N VAL A 151 13.45 24.21 7.04
CA VAL A 151 14.84 24.12 6.59
C VAL A 151 15.80 24.23 7.78
N GLY A 152 17.04 23.76 7.59
CA GLY A 152 18.15 23.94 8.50
C GLY A 152 18.50 22.76 9.40
N ASN A 153 17.68 21.71 9.47
CA ASN A 153 17.98 20.49 10.23
C ASN A 153 18.87 19.51 9.43
N VAL A 154 19.99 20.00 8.92
CA VAL A 154 20.85 19.27 7.95
C VAL A 154 21.54 18.02 8.52
N ASP A 155 21.50 17.80 9.84
CA ASP A 155 22.05 16.60 10.48
C ASP A 155 21.00 15.54 10.86
N GLY A 156 19.71 15.81 10.59
CA GLY A 156 18.61 14.90 10.84
C GLY A 156 18.26 14.70 12.33
N SER A 157 18.75 15.53 13.25
CA SER A 157 18.47 15.41 14.69
C SER A 157 17.04 15.80 15.09
N GLY A 158 16.34 16.52 14.21
CA GLY A 158 14.97 17.00 14.37
C GLY A 158 14.87 18.36 15.06
N ILE A 159 16.00 19.04 15.26
CA ILE A 159 16.08 20.41 15.78
C ILE A 159 17.19 21.15 15.04
N VAL A 160 17.05 22.47 14.89
CA VAL A 160 18.11 23.30 14.30
C VAL A 160 19.01 23.82 15.42
N ASP A 161 20.27 23.38 15.46
CA ASP A 161 21.26 23.77 16.45
C ASP A 161 22.70 23.90 15.91
N GLY A 162 23.69 23.97 16.82
CA GLY A 162 25.10 24.13 16.43
C GLY A 162 25.70 22.92 15.70
N ALA A 163 25.09 21.74 15.80
CA ALA A 163 25.45 20.55 15.05
C ALA A 163 25.11 20.73 13.57
N ASP A 164 23.92 21.23 13.25
CA ASP A 164 23.53 21.58 11.88
C ASP A 164 24.47 22.60 11.25
N LEU A 165 24.80 23.66 12.02
CA LEU A 165 25.77 24.64 11.55
C LEU A 165 27.14 23.99 11.28
N SER A 166 27.56 23.03 12.10
CA SER A 166 28.82 22.33 11.90
C SER A 166 28.80 21.47 10.64
N VAL A 167 27.69 20.79 10.36
CA VAL A 167 27.46 20.02 9.13
C VAL A 167 27.44 20.93 7.91
N LEU A 168 26.73 22.05 7.96
CA LEU A 168 26.66 23.01 6.85
C LEU A 168 28.03 23.64 6.56
N ILE A 169 28.82 23.96 7.58
CA ILE A 169 30.21 24.45 7.41
C ILE A 169 31.10 23.36 6.81
N ASP A 170 30.97 22.10 7.26
CA ASP A 170 31.76 20.99 6.72
C ASP A 170 31.45 20.75 5.24
N HIS A 171 30.16 20.76 4.89
CA HIS A 171 29.66 20.69 3.51
C HIS A 171 30.22 21.83 2.64
N LEU A 172 30.21 23.07 3.11
CA LEU A 172 30.61 24.22 2.27
C LEU A 172 32.12 24.44 2.16
N PHE A 173 32.90 24.12 3.20
CA PHE A 173 34.29 24.59 3.29
C PHE A 173 35.34 23.55 3.68
N ILE A 174 34.95 22.42 4.29
CA ILE A 174 35.92 21.48 4.86
C ILE A 174 36.01 20.22 4.01
N SER A 175 34.94 19.42 4.00
CA SER A 175 34.94 18.10 3.37
C SER A 175 34.27 18.11 2.00
N LEU A 176 33.35 19.04 1.76
CA LEU A 176 32.55 19.10 0.52
C LEU A 176 31.74 17.82 0.25
N ASN A 177 31.39 17.10 1.31
CA ASN A 177 30.50 15.93 1.22
C ASN A 177 29.08 16.41 0.92
N ALA A 178 28.35 15.69 0.07
CA ALA A 178 26.94 16.02 -0.19
C ALA A 178 26.11 15.94 1.11
N LEU A 179 25.13 16.84 1.23
CA LEU A 179 24.11 16.75 2.28
C LEU A 179 23.14 15.62 1.96
N ASP A 180 22.63 14.96 2.99
CA ASP A 180 21.61 13.92 2.84
C ASP A 180 20.29 14.51 2.31
N CYS A 181 19.96 15.74 2.72
CA CYS A 181 18.85 16.51 2.18
C CYS A 181 19.29 17.91 1.75
N VAL A 182 19.36 18.14 0.44
CA VAL A 182 19.71 19.46 -0.12
C VAL A 182 18.63 20.50 0.20
N LYS A 183 17.35 20.09 0.23
CA LYS A 183 16.21 20.95 0.61
C LYS A 183 16.35 21.53 2.02
N GLU A 184 16.86 20.76 2.97
CA GLU A 184 17.13 21.27 4.33
C GLU A 184 18.31 22.27 4.35
N GLY A 185 19.24 22.17 3.40
CA GLY A 185 20.40 23.05 3.29
C GLY A 185 20.17 24.37 2.54
N ASP A 186 19.16 24.46 1.67
CA ASP A 186 18.79 25.68 0.93
C ASP A 186 17.86 26.55 1.78
N LEU A 187 18.39 27.10 2.88
CA LEU A 187 17.65 27.88 3.87
C LEU A 187 16.98 29.13 3.27
N ASN A 188 17.53 29.66 2.17
CA ASN A 188 17.02 30.85 1.51
C ASN A 188 16.03 30.54 0.37
N HIS A 189 15.80 29.26 0.05
CA HIS A 189 14.94 28.77 -1.03
C HIS A 189 15.38 29.27 -2.42
N SER A 190 16.69 29.41 -2.63
CA SER A 190 17.26 29.84 -3.90
C SER A 190 17.00 28.85 -5.05
N GLY A 191 16.90 27.55 -4.73
CA GLY A 191 16.64 26.45 -5.66
C GLY A 191 15.26 25.81 -5.55
N ALA A 192 14.39 26.30 -4.65
CA ALA A 192 13.07 25.71 -4.42
C ALA A 192 12.20 25.60 -5.70
N PRO A 193 11.34 24.56 -5.81
CA PRO A 193 11.07 23.52 -4.80
C PRO A 193 12.07 22.36 -4.80
N GLU A 194 12.92 22.25 -5.83
CA GLU A 194 13.87 21.14 -6.00
C GLU A 194 15.30 21.70 -6.16
N PRO A 195 15.94 22.10 -5.04
CA PRO A 195 17.26 22.70 -5.07
C PRO A 195 18.33 21.69 -5.47
N ASP A 196 19.36 22.19 -6.16
CA ASP A 196 20.56 21.43 -6.45
C ASP A 196 21.69 21.79 -5.45
N PRO A 197 22.77 21.00 -5.36
CA PRO A 197 23.83 21.25 -4.38
C PRO A 197 24.54 22.61 -4.50
N MET A 198 24.36 23.37 -5.58
CA MET A 198 24.90 24.71 -5.75
C MET A 198 24.00 25.80 -5.14
N ASP A 199 22.75 25.48 -4.85
CA ASP A 199 21.81 26.37 -4.17
C ASP A 199 22.06 26.42 -2.65
N VAL A 200 22.80 25.45 -2.11
CA VAL A 200 23.31 25.48 -0.73
C VAL A 200 24.65 26.22 -0.72
N ASP A 201 24.64 27.49 -0.27
CA ASP A 201 25.80 28.35 -0.34
C ASP A 201 26.04 29.23 0.92
N GLY A 202 26.90 30.25 0.78
CA GLY A 202 27.22 31.14 1.89
C GLY A 202 26.05 32.01 2.38
N ALA A 203 25.01 32.20 1.57
CA ALA A 203 23.77 32.85 1.96
C ALA A 203 23.02 31.99 2.97
N ASP A 204 22.90 30.68 2.74
CA ASP A 204 22.24 29.74 3.65
C ASP A 204 22.99 29.64 4.97
N LEU A 205 24.33 29.59 4.92
CA LEU A 205 25.15 29.67 6.11
C LEU A 205 24.91 30.95 6.91
N SER A 206 24.76 32.08 6.21
CA SER A 206 24.52 33.37 6.87
C SER A 206 23.17 33.38 7.59
N ILE A 207 22.14 32.77 6.98
CA ILE A 207 20.82 32.60 7.60
C ILE A 207 20.91 31.65 8.81
N MET A 208 21.62 30.53 8.68
CA MET A 208 21.82 29.59 9.79
C MET A 208 22.48 30.27 11.00
N ILE A 209 23.53 31.07 10.77
CA ILE A 209 24.22 31.81 11.83
C ILE A 209 23.31 32.88 12.45
N ASP A 210 22.53 33.59 11.63
CA ASP A 210 21.61 34.62 12.10
C ASP A 210 20.52 34.02 13.00
N HIS A 211 19.91 32.92 12.55
CA HIS A 211 18.93 32.14 13.30
C HIS A 211 19.48 31.61 14.62
N LEU A 212 20.71 31.09 14.66
CA LEU A 212 21.25 30.47 15.88
C LEU A 212 21.83 31.48 16.88
N PHE A 213 22.35 32.62 16.43
CA PHE A 213 23.19 33.47 17.27
C PHE A 213 22.88 34.97 17.25
N ILE A 214 22.06 35.47 16.31
CA ILE A 214 21.88 36.92 16.12
C ILE A 214 20.42 37.32 16.39
N THR A 215 19.50 36.89 15.52
CA THR A 215 18.09 37.30 15.56
C THR A 215 17.21 36.30 16.28
N LEU A 216 17.52 35.00 16.15
CA LEU A 216 16.66 33.91 16.62
C LEU A 216 15.28 33.89 15.95
N ASP A 217 15.19 34.46 14.74
CA ASP A 217 13.96 34.44 13.94
C ASP A 217 13.70 33.04 13.37
N ASP A 218 12.44 32.61 13.31
CA ASP A 218 12.08 31.28 12.79
C ASP A 218 12.52 31.09 11.32
N LEU A 219 13.01 29.89 11.01
CA LEU A 219 13.37 29.50 9.64
C LEU A 219 12.13 29.23 8.79
N LEU A 220 12.33 29.27 7.47
CA LEU A 220 11.27 28.99 6.51
C LEU A 220 10.79 27.53 6.62
N PRO A 221 9.49 27.27 6.38
CA PRO A 221 9.01 25.91 6.23
C PRO A 221 9.65 25.26 5.01
N CYS A 222 9.75 23.94 4.98
CA CYS A 222 10.17 23.22 3.78
C CYS A 222 9.28 23.60 2.57
N PRO A 223 9.88 23.78 1.38
CA PRO A 223 9.21 24.30 0.18
C PRO A 223 8.19 23.35 -0.46
#